data_AF-A0A416C4T6-F1
#
_entry.id   AF-A0A416C4T6-F1
#
_cell.length_a   1.000
_cell.length_b   1.000
_cell.length_c   1.000
_cell.angle_alpha   90.00
_cell.angle_beta   90.00
_cell.angle_gamma   90.00
#
_symmetry.space_group_name_H-M   'P 1'
#
loop_
_entity.id
_entity.type
_entity.pdbx_description
1 polymer ?
#
loop_
_entity_poly.entity_id
_entity_poly.type
_entity_poly.pdbx_seq_one_letter_code
_entity_poly.pdbx_strand_id
1 'polypeptide(L)'
;MQLCRFGYAEKIMPEAEYANFKKGDTICGAFDFPNTIKCVETWDENDFATYTEFVDKAKKLDEKFCSAIHQDDGTVKVKEWFIEALDVDENGNLLEKFGFDFAEGRYTVDFGTGTGSETAYSLEDAMKKAEAGIAYTQKDIRILDETERSPWSTDPEPVVAILPWYGVKAGEDDEVVQGFGEYGFYGPWQKSDN
;
A
#
# COMPACT_ATOMS: atom_id res chain seq x y z
N MET A 1 10.95 -15.36 27.93
CA MET A 1 11.89 -15.47 26.80
C MET A 1 11.30 -14.68 25.66
N GLN A 2 12.06 -13.75 25.08
CA GLN A 2 11.52 -12.95 23.99
C GLN A 2 11.55 -13.72 22.67
N LEU A 3 10.40 -13.77 21.99
CA LEU A 3 10.24 -14.30 20.64
C LEU A 3 9.79 -13.21 19.68
N CYS A 4 10.38 -13.19 18.50
CA CYS A 4 10.01 -12.31 17.40
C CYS A 4 9.56 -13.14 16.20
N ARG A 5 8.47 -12.74 15.56
CA ARG A 5 7.87 -13.47 14.42
C ARG A 5 7.81 -12.55 13.22
N PHE A 6 8.41 -12.95 12.10
CA PHE A 6 8.17 -12.32 10.80
C PHE A 6 7.19 -13.18 10.01
N GLY A 7 6.19 -12.55 9.43
CA GLY A 7 5.17 -13.27 8.71
C GLY A 7 4.30 -12.39 7.85
N TYR A 8 3.22 -13.01 7.39
CA TYR A 8 2.07 -12.27 6.89
C TYR A 8 0.80 -12.87 7.49
N ALA A 9 -0.15 -11.99 7.78
CA ALA A 9 -1.51 -12.34 8.06
C ALA A 9 -2.32 -12.11 6.79
N GLU A 10 -3.09 -13.11 6.39
CA GLU A 10 -4.12 -12.95 5.37
C GLU A 10 -5.45 -13.02 6.09
N LYS A 11 -6.15 -11.89 6.13
CA LYS A 11 -7.56 -11.88 6.48
C LYS A 11 -8.34 -11.74 5.19
N ILE A 12 -9.31 -12.63 5.05
CA ILE A 12 -10.31 -12.60 3.99
C ILE A 12 -11.57 -12.19 4.71
N MET A 13 -12.03 -10.97 4.47
CA MET A 13 -13.18 -10.38 5.17
C MET A 13 -14.17 -9.78 4.17
N PRO A 14 -15.47 -9.71 4.51
CA PRO A 14 -16.44 -8.99 3.70
C PRO A 14 -16.02 -7.53 3.51
N GLU A 15 -16.24 -6.94 2.33
CA GLU A 15 -15.88 -5.53 2.04
C GLU A 15 -16.46 -4.51 3.05
N ALA A 16 -17.64 -4.80 3.62
CA ALA A 16 -18.26 -3.97 4.66
C ALA A 16 -17.43 -3.90 5.96
N GLU A 17 -16.60 -4.91 6.23
CA GLU A 17 -15.59 -4.90 7.29
C GLU A 17 -14.35 -4.10 6.84
N TYR A 18 -13.95 -4.22 5.57
CA TYR A 18 -12.81 -3.49 4.99
C TYR A 18 -12.98 -1.96 4.99
N ALA A 19 -14.19 -1.43 4.80
CA ALA A 19 -14.43 0.02 4.87
C ALA A 19 -14.09 0.66 6.23
N ASN A 20 -14.00 -0.14 7.30
CA ASN A 20 -13.56 0.28 8.64
C ASN A 20 -12.22 -0.34 9.06
N PHE A 21 -11.65 -1.19 8.20
CA PHE A 21 -10.40 -1.89 8.44
C PHE A 21 -9.25 -0.89 8.52
N LYS A 22 -8.43 -1.08 9.54
CA LYS A 22 -7.22 -0.33 9.78
C LYS A 22 -6.04 -1.27 9.69
N LYS A 23 -4.90 -0.69 9.32
CA LYS A 23 -3.61 -1.36 9.32
C LYS A 23 -3.41 -2.13 10.64
N GLY A 24 -3.32 -3.45 10.55
CA GLY A 24 -3.17 -4.37 11.68
C GLY A 24 -4.45 -5.07 12.18
N ASP A 25 -5.62 -4.76 11.64
CA ASP A 25 -6.86 -5.49 11.93
C ASP A 25 -6.84 -6.94 11.40
N THR A 26 -5.83 -7.32 10.59
CA THR A 26 -5.56 -8.74 10.30
C THR A 26 -5.06 -9.52 11.51
N ILE A 27 -4.54 -8.89 12.58
CA ILE A 27 -3.91 -9.62 13.71
C ILE A 27 -4.45 -9.22 15.08
N CYS A 28 -4.80 -7.95 15.28
CA CYS A 28 -5.18 -7.40 16.59
C CYS A 28 -6.46 -6.55 16.57
N GLY A 29 -7.23 -6.63 15.50
CA GLY A 29 -8.51 -5.92 15.37
C GLY A 29 -9.58 -6.43 16.33
N ALA A 30 -10.67 -5.68 16.44
CA ALA A 30 -11.81 -5.98 17.32
C ALA A 30 -12.72 -7.15 16.84
N PHE A 31 -12.23 -7.95 15.89
CA PHE A 31 -12.95 -9.05 15.25
C PHE A 31 -12.10 -10.32 15.28
N ASP A 32 -12.75 -11.47 15.14
CA ASP A 32 -12.14 -12.79 15.33
C ASP A 32 -10.82 -13.01 14.56
N PHE A 33 -9.97 -13.87 15.13
CA PHE A 33 -8.59 -14.14 14.71
C PHE A 33 -8.42 -14.31 13.19
N PRO A 34 -7.27 -13.89 12.62
CA PRO A 34 -6.97 -14.08 11.19
C PRO A 34 -7.22 -15.49 10.69
N ASN A 35 -7.85 -15.59 9.52
CA ASN A 35 -8.03 -16.85 8.79
C ASN A 35 -6.70 -17.59 8.58
N THR A 36 -5.60 -16.86 8.39
CA THR A 36 -4.25 -17.42 8.42
C THR A 36 -3.22 -16.38 8.86
N ILE A 37 -2.52 -16.65 9.97
CA ILE A 37 -1.17 -16.13 10.20
C ILE A 37 -0.20 -17.17 9.67
N LYS A 38 0.70 -16.75 8.77
CA LYS A 38 1.88 -17.53 8.43
C LYS A 38 3.12 -16.83 8.99
N CYS A 39 3.65 -17.35 10.09
CA CYS A 39 5.02 -17.09 10.48
C CYS A 39 5.92 -17.70 9.40
N VAL A 40 6.64 -16.84 8.67
CA VAL A 40 7.64 -17.23 7.69
C VAL A 40 8.94 -17.57 8.43
N GLU A 41 9.26 -16.80 9.48
CA GLU A 41 10.36 -17.06 10.39
C GLU A 41 9.97 -16.70 11.83
N THR A 42 10.60 -17.40 12.78
CA THR A 42 10.53 -17.13 14.22
C THR A 42 11.94 -17.08 14.75
N TRP A 43 12.22 -16.17 15.67
CA TRP A 43 13.53 -15.94 16.26
C TRP A 43 13.42 -15.75 17.78
N ASP A 44 14.38 -16.23 18.55
CA ASP A 44 14.42 -16.07 20.02
C ASP A 44 15.55 -15.14 20.51
N GLU A 45 15.65 -14.92 21.82
CA GLU A 45 16.68 -14.08 22.45
C GLU A 45 18.12 -14.62 22.30
N ASN A 46 18.31 -15.88 21.88
CA ASN A 46 19.60 -16.49 21.56
C ASN A 46 19.93 -16.42 20.05
N ASP A 47 18.93 -16.27 19.18
CA ASP A 47 19.08 -15.92 17.76
C ASP A 47 19.67 -14.52 17.51
N PHE A 48 19.81 -13.73 18.58
CA PHE A 48 20.32 -12.36 18.57
C PHE A 48 21.37 -12.17 19.68
N ALA A 49 22.66 -12.29 19.34
CA ALA A 49 23.74 -11.95 20.27
C ALA A 49 23.80 -10.43 20.54
N THR A 50 23.20 -9.62 19.66
CA THR A 50 23.08 -8.16 19.81
C THR A 50 21.74 -7.64 19.28
N TYR A 51 21.28 -6.50 19.82
CA TYR A 51 20.11 -5.76 19.31
C TYR A 51 20.21 -5.42 17.81
N THR A 52 21.43 -5.26 17.28
CA THR A 52 21.68 -4.98 15.85
C THR A 52 21.18 -6.11 14.95
N GLU A 53 21.38 -7.36 15.35
CA GLU A 53 20.98 -8.54 14.55
C GLU A 53 19.46 -8.70 14.50
N PHE A 54 18.76 -8.28 15.56
CA PHE A 54 17.30 -8.19 15.58
C PHE A 54 16.78 -7.18 14.55
N VAL A 55 17.35 -5.97 14.54
CA VAL A 55 16.98 -4.91 13.57
C VAL A 55 17.27 -5.34 12.13
N ASP A 56 18.35 -6.08 11.87
CA ASP A 56 18.67 -6.56 10.51
C ASP A 56 17.67 -7.59 9.99
N LYS A 57 17.13 -8.47 10.86
CA LYS A 57 16.05 -9.38 10.45
C LYS A 57 14.71 -8.65 10.27
N ALA A 58 14.48 -7.54 10.97
CA ALA A 58 13.23 -6.78 10.88
C ALA A 58 13.00 -6.14 9.49
N LYS A 59 14.07 -5.81 8.76
CA LYS A 59 14.04 -5.25 7.40
C LYS A 59 13.34 -6.13 6.34
N LYS A 60 13.06 -7.40 6.65
CA LYS A 60 12.29 -8.30 5.76
C LYS A 60 10.85 -7.86 5.55
N LEU A 61 10.33 -7.03 6.45
CA LEU A 61 9.02 -6.38 6.33
C LEU A 61 8.98 -5.39 5.16
N ASP A 62 10.07 -4.67 4.94
CA ASP A 62 10.18 -3.59 3.94
C ASP A 62 10.27 -4.12 2.49
N GLU A 63 10.68 -5.38 2.31
CA GLU A 63 10.69 -6.07 1.01
C GLU A 63 9.30 -6.57 0.57
N LYS A 64 8.25 -6.16 1.27
CA LYS A 64 6.89 -6.66 1.13
C LYS A 64 5.95 -5.48 1.08
N PHE A 65 4.79 -5.69 0.48
CA PHE A 65 3.74 -4.71 0.48
C PHE A 65 2.46 -5.29 1.08
N CYS A 66 1.80 -4.48 1.91
CA CYS A 66 0.45 -4.69 2.39
C CYS A 66 -0.53 -4.44 1.24
N SER A 67 -0.66 -5.41 0.36
CA SER A 67 -1.66 -5.40 -0.69
C SER A 67 -3.05 -5.62 -0.07
N ALA A 68 -3.94 -4.62 -0.19
CA ALA A 68 -5.36 -4.90 -0.27
C ALA A 68 -5.65 -5.38 -1.69
N ILE A 69 -5.82 -6.69 -1.89
CA ILE A 69 -6.29 -7.23 -3.17
C ILE A 69 -7.77 -7.52 -3.03
N HIS A 70 -8.59 -6.66 -3.62
CA HIS A 70 -10.03 -6.88 -3.73
C HIS A 70 -10.28 -8.10 -4.65
N GLN A 71 -11.19 -9.00 -4.25
CA GLN A 71 -11.43 -10.29 -4.92
C GLN A 71 -12.85 -10.42 -5.46
N ASP A 72 -13.00 -11.26 -6.51
CA ASP A 72 -14.26 -11.50 -7.21
C ASP A 72 -15.41 -12.07 -6.34
N ASP A 73 -15.13 -12.60 -5.15
CA ASP A 73 -16.13 -13.21 -4.25
C ASP A 73 -16.73 -12.24 -3.21
N GLY A 74 -16.42 -10.94 -3.32
CA GLY A 74 -16.91 -9.91 -2.39
C GLY A 74 -16.10 -9.83 -1.09
N THR A 75 -14.87 -10.34 -1.12
CA THR A 75 -13.94 -10.25 0.00
C THR A 75 -12.69 -9.45 -0.39
N VAL A 76 -12.13 -8.71 0.57
CA VAL A 76 -10.82 -8.10 0.39
C VAL A 76 -9.80 -9.03 1.00
N LYS A 77 -8.90 -9.55 0.16
CA LYS A 77 -7.68 -10.20 0.65
C LYS A 77 -6.68 -9.10 1.00
N VAL A 78 -6.81 -8.60 2.22
CA VAL A 78 -5.72 -7.83 2.81
C VAL A 78 -4.66 -8.82 3.24
N LYS A 79 -3.53 -8.77 2.54
CA LYS A 79 -2.31 -9.45 2.96
C LYS A 79 -1.47 -8.44 3.70
N GLU A 80 -1.52 -8.46 5.03
CA GLU A 80 -0.62 -7.66 5.82
C GLU A 80 0.64 -8.45 6.15
N TRP A 81 1.77 -8.02 5.59
CA TRP A 81 3.06 -8.45 6.10
C TRP A 81 3.31 -7.74 7.42
N PHE A 82 3.86 -8.47 8.38
CA PHE A 82 4.02 -7.99 9.74
C PHE A 82 5.25 -8.54 10.44
N ILE A 83 5.63 -7.84 11.51
CA ILE A 83 6.53 -8.33 12.55
C ILE A 83 5.86 -8.15 13.92
N GLU A 84 6.01 -9.14 14.79
CA GLU A 84 5.42 -9.17 16.13
C GLU A 84 6.47 -9.58 17.16
N ALA A 85 6.50 -8.89 18.31
CA ALA A 85 7.36 -9.21 19.45
C ALA A 85 6.53 -9.70 20.65
N LEU A 86 6.97 -10.79 21.26
CA LEU A 86 6.26 -11.59 22.27
C LEU A 86 7.17 -11.91 23.47
N ASP A 87 6.59 -12.02 24.66
CA ASP A 87 7.18 -12.82 25.74
C ASP A 87 6.54 -14.21 25.78
N VAL A 88 7.35 -15.24 25.99
CA VAL A 88 6.89 -16.62 26.19
C VAL A 88 7.56 -17.28 27.39
N ASP A 89 6.88 -18.28 27.96
CA ASP A 89 7.45 -19.12 29.02
C ASP A 89 8.54 -20.08 28.47
N GLU A 90 9.16 -20.84 29.37
CA GLU A 90 10.21 -21.83 29.04
C GLU A 90 9.71 -22.97 28.11
N ASN A 91 8.40 -23.08 27.88
CA ASN A 91 7.77 -24.07 26.99
C ASN A 91 7.27 -23.43 25.68
N GLY A 92 7.49 -22.13 25.46
CA GLY A 92 7.01 -21.40 24.29
C GLY A 92 5.54 -20.93 24.35
N ASN A 93 4.88 -21.01 25.51
CA ASN A 93 3.53 -20.48 25.69
C ASN A 93 3.56 -18.95 25.82
N LEU A 94 2.65 -18.26 25.11
CA LEU A 94 2.51 -16.81 25.16
C LEU A 94 2.21 -16.29 26.58
N LEU A 95 3.05 -15.38 27.07
CA LEU A 95 2.85 -14.64 28.32
C LEU A 95 2.30 -13.22 28.04
N GLU A 96 2.94 -12.47 27.14
CA GLU A 96 2.56 -11.09 26.81
C GLU A 96 2.91 -10.75 25.34
N LYS A 97 2.19 -9.79 24.74
CA LYS A 97 2.51 -9.21 23.42
C LYS A 97 3.00 -7.78 23.60
N PHE A 98 4.14 -7.42 23.02
CA PHE A 98 4.74 -6.10 23.22
C PHE A 98 4.58 -5.12 22.05
N GLY A 99 4.45 -5.59 20.80
CA GLY A 99 4.31 -4.69 19.65
C GLY A 99 4.14 -5.38 18.30
N PHE A 100 3.69 -4.57 17.33
CA PHE A 100 3.49 -4.95 15.93
C PHE A 100 3.97 -3.85 14.99
N ASP A 101 4.60 -4.26 13.90
CA ASP A 101 4.86 -3.43 12.72
C ASP A 101 4.23 -4.10 11.49
N PHE A 102 3.78 -3.30 10.51
CA PHE A 102 3.08 -3.75 9.30
C PHE A 102 3.60 -3.02 8.05
N ALA A 103 3.68 -3.71 6.91
CA ALA A 103 4.18 -3.12 5.64
C ALA A 103 3.23 -2.06 5.02
N GLU A 104 3.69 -1.35 3.99
CA GLU A 104 2.91 -0.38 3.20
C GLU A 104 2.41 -1.01 1.88
N GLY A 105 1.37 -0.48 1.23
CA GLY A 105 0.73 -1.08 0.04
C GLY A 105 1.25 -0.61 -1.33
N ARG A 106 0.41 -0.78 -2.36
CA ARG A 106 0.74 -0.58 -3.80
C ARG A 106 -0.39 0.22 -4.50
N TYR A 107 -0.13 1.08 -5.50
CA TYR A 107 -1.08 2.08 -6.08
C TYR A 107 -0.34 2.88 -7.17
N THR A 108 -0.68 2.75 -8.44
CA THR A 108 0.20 3.16 -9.54
C THR A 108 -0.04 4.55 -10.12
N VAL A 109 0.91 5.02 -10.93
CA VAL A 109 0.81 6.27 -11.69
C VAL A 109 1.25 6.03 -13.13
N ASP A 110 0.49 6.52 -14.10
CA ASP A 110 0.73 6.49 -15.55
C ASP A 110 0.79 7.94 -16.08
N PHE A 111 1.95 8.32 -16.60
CA PHE A 111 2.21 9.64 -17.17
C PHE A 111 1.86 9.74 -18.67
N GLY A 112 1.22 8.71 -19.25
CA GLY A 112 0.82 8.66 -20.66
C GLY A 112 1.97 8.49 -21.66
N THR A 113 3.20 8.34 -21.17
CA THR A 113 4.44 8.15 -21.94
C THR A 113 4.59 6.75 -22.52
N GLY A 114 3.84 5.77 -22.01
CA GLY A 114 3.97 4.35 -22.35
C GLY A 114 5.15 3.63 -21.69
N THR A 115 5.88 4.29 -20.77
CA THR A 115 6.92 3.69 -19.94
C THR A 115 7.18 4.52 -18.68
N GLY A 116 7.35 3.84 -17.53
CA GLY A 116 7.69 4.46 -16.24
C GLY A 116 6.50 4.73 -15.32
N SER A 117 5.91 3.66 -14.76
CA SER A 117 4.78 3.74 -13.82
C SER A 117 5.18 3.41 -12.37
N GLU A 118 4.60 4.11 -11.37
CA GLU A 118 4.96 3.98 -9.93
C GLU A 118 4.06 3.02 -9.11
N THR A 119 4.19 2.93 -7.77
CA THR A 119 3.24 2.27 -6.82
C THR A 119 3.19 2.99 -5.43
N ALA A 120 2.11 2.92 -4.62
CA ALA A 120 1.87 3.72 -3.38
C ALA A 120 1.06 2.97 -2.28
N TYR A 121 1.01 3.36 -0.99
CA TYR A 121 0.18 2.63 -0.01
C TYR A 121 -1.33 2.83 -0.21
N SER A 122 -1.73 4.07 -0.41
CA SER A 122 -3.11 4.53 -0.35
C SER A 122 -3.38 5.45 -1.54
N LEU A 123 -4.66 5.65 -1.86
CA LEU A 123 -5.07 6.59 -2.90
C LEU A 123 -4.44 7.98 -2.69
N GLU A 124 -4.34 8.45 -1.45
CA GLU A 124 -3.73 9.75 -1.15
C GLU A 124 -2.21 9.82 -1.43
N ASP A 125 -1.49 8.71 -1.25
CA ASP A 125 -0.06 8.60 -1.63
C ASP A 125 0.07 8.53 -3.17
N ALA A 126 -0.82 7.77 -3.82
CA ALA A 126 -0.92 7.69 -5.27
C ALA A 126 -1.12 9.10 -5.88
N MET A 127 -2.13 9.83 -5.39
CA MET A 127 -2.48 11.22 -5.73
C MET A 127 -1.29 12.18 -5.74
N LYS A 128 -0.45 12.12 -4.72
CA LYS A 128 0.71 13.03 -4.59
C LYS A 128 1.84 12.69 -5.57
N LYS A 129 2.01 11.42 -5.94
CA LYS A 129 3.07 10.96 -6.86
C LYS A 129 2.87 11.46 -8.28
N ALA A 130 1.62 11.50 -8.74
CA ALA A 130 1.30 11.91 -10.10
C ALA A 130 1.42 13.42 -10.36
N GLU A 131 1.15 14.25 -9.35
CA GLU A 131 1.36 15.70 -9.42
C GLU A 131 2.85 16.05 -9.55
N ALA A 132 3.73 15.25 -8.93
CA ALA A 132 5.17 15.50 -8.93
C ALA A 132 5.85 15.16 -10.28
N GLY A 133 5.29 14.24 -11.07
CA GLY A 133 5.89 13.76 -12.32
C GLY A 133 5.43 14.49 -13.59
N ILE A 134 4.85 15.69 -13.47
CA ILE A 134 4.29 16.44 -14.60
C ILE A 134 5.35 16.79 -15.66
N ALA A 135 5.07 16.43 -16.91
CA ALA A 135 5.84 16.82 -18.09
C ALA A 135 4.92 17.21 -19.26
N TYR A 136 5.48 17.86 -20.29
CA TYR A 136 4.77 18.20 -21.53
C TYR A 136 4.59 16.96 -22.42
N THR A 137 3.70 16.06 -22.01
CA THR A 137 3.33 14.81 -22.73
C THR A 137 2.12 15.01 -23.65
N GLN A 138 1.40 16.12 -23.50
CA GLN A 138 0.14 16.44 -24.17
C GLN A 138 -0.99 15.43 -23.88
N LYS A 139 -0.94 14.75 -22.73
CA LYS A 139 -1.90 13.74 -22.28
C LYS A 139 -2.16 13.89 -20.78
N ASP A 140 -3.32 13.43 -20.34
CA ASP A 140 -3.64 13.37 -18.91
C ASP A 140 -2.67 12.45 -18.15
N ILE A 141 -2.31 12.84 -16.93
CA ILE A 141 -1.66 11.92 -15.98
C ILE A 141 -2.76 11.19 -15.23
N ARG A 142 -2.55 9.89 -15.05
CA ARG A 142 -3.55 8.95 -14.55
C ARG A 142 -2.96 8.23 -13.36
N ILE A 143 -3.76 8.08 -12.32
CA ILE A 143 -3.36 7.34 -11.12
C ILE A 143 -4.14 6.08 -11.14
N LEU A 144 -3.45 4.96 -11.15
CA LEU A 144 -4.03 3.63 -11.21
C LEU A 144 -4.01 3.06 -9.79
N ASP A 145 -4.88 2.12 -9.47
CA ASP A 145 -4.71 1.32 -8.26
C ASP A 145 -3.87 0.06 -8.61
N GLU A 146 -2.87 -0.25 -7.79
CA GLU A 146 -2.05 -1.46 -7.89
C GLU A 146 -1.96 -2.19 -6.55
N THR A 147 -2.68 -1.76 -5.50
CA THR A 147 -2.82 -2.51 -4.24
C THR A 147 -3.36 -3.90 -4.59
N GLU A 148 -4.21 -3.89 -5.60
CA GLU A 148 -4.96 -4.98 -6.20
C GLU A 148 -4.27 -5.68 -7.39
N ARG A 149 -3.04 -5.31 -7.80
CA ARG A 149 -2.50 -5.83 -9.07
C ARG A 149 -2.23 -7.34 -9.05
N SER A 150 -3.11 -8.08 -9.71
CA SER A 150 -2.89 -9.47 -10.08
C SER A 150 -1.75 -9.59 -11.11
N PRO A 151 -0.76 -10.50 -10.91
CA PRO A 151 0.29 -10.77 -11.90
C PRO A 151 -0.19 -11.34 -13.24
N TRP A 152 -1.49 -11.58 -13.40
CA TRP A 152 -2.09 -12.27 -14.55
C TRP A 152 -3.26 -11.49 -15.20
N SER A 153 -3.52 -10.25 -14.77
CA SER A 153 -4.52 -9.38 -15.44
C SER A 153 -3.98 -8.81 -16.75
N THR A 154 -4.88 -8.53 -17.70
CA THR A 154 -4.55 -7.87 -18.99
C THR A 154 -5.38 -6.61 -19.26
N ASP A 155 -6.27 -6.24 -18.36
CA ASP A 155 -7.02 -4.98 -18.43
C ASP A 155 -6.16 -3.83 -17.85
N PRO A 156 -6.28 -2.58 -18.37
CA PRO A 156 -5.51 -1.44 -17.87
C PRO A 156 -5.91 -1.10 -16.43
N GLU A 157 -4.93 -0.78 -15.59
CA GLU A 157 -5.15 -0.57 -14.16
C GLU A 157 -6.10 0.65 -13.89
N PRO A 158 -6.94 0.61 -12.84
CA PRO A 158 -8.12 1.47 -12.73
C PRO A 158 -7.77 2.90 -12.35
N VAL A 159 -8.17 3.88 -13.17
CA VAL A 159 -7.76 5.28 -12.99
C VAL A 159 -8.56 5.99 -11.88
N VAL A 160 -8.04 5.90 -10.66
CA VAL A 160 -8.58 6.47 -9.41
C VAL A 160 -8.39 7.99 -9.28
N ALA A 161 -7.51 8.61 -10.06
CA ALA A 161 -7.49 10.06 -10.24
C ALA A 161 -6.86 10.49 -11.56
N ILE A 162 -7.28 11.64 -12.09
CA ILE A 162 -6.82 12.22 -13.36
C ILE A 162 -6.34 13.66 -13.14
N LEU A 163 -5.14 13.98 -13.63
CA LEU A 163 -4.68 15.35 -13.77
C LEU A 163 -4.85 15.75 -15.25
N PRO A 164 -5.91 16.51 -15.58
CA PRO A 164 -6.35 16.71 -16.96
C PRO A 164 -5.42 17.65 -17.73
N TRP A 165 -5.12 17.31 -18.99
CA TRP A 165 -4.33 18.16 -19.88
C TRP A 165 -5.21 19.05 -20.77
N TYR A 166 -4.95 20.36 -20.77
CA TYR A 166 -5.58 21.34 -21.63
C TYR A 166 -4.57 21.91 -22.63
N GLY A 167 -4.73 21.58 -23.92
CA GLY A 167 -3.84 22.00 -25.02
C GLY A 167 -4.02 23.44 -25.50
N VAL A 168 -4.32 24.38 -24.60
CA VAL A 168 -4.52 25.81 -24.87
C VAL A 168 -3.87 26.66 -23.79
N LYS A 169 -3.46 27.89 -24.09
CA LYS A 169 -2.98 28.84 -23.06
C LYS A 169 -4.05 29.05 -21.98
N ALA A 170 -3.66 28.95 -20.71
CA ALA A 170 -4.51 29.33 -19.58
C ALA A 170 -4.93 30.82 -19.66
N GLY A 171 -6.20 31.08 -19.35
CA GLY A 171 -6.74 32.41 -19.08
C GLY A 171 -6.36 32.93 -17.69
N GLU A 172 -6.79 34.15 -17.37
CA GLU A 172 -6.50 34.77 -16.07
C GLU A 172 -7.33 34.18 -14.91
N ASP A 173 -8.46 33.53 -15.23
CA ASP A 173 -9.39 32.91 -14.27
C ASP A 173 -9.26 31.37 -14.16
N ASP A 174 -8.34 30.75 -14.91
CA ASP A 174 -8.17 29.28 -14.90
C ASP A 174 -7.40 28.81 -13.66
N GLU A 175 -7.87 27.75 -13.01
CA GLU A 175 -7.10 27.04 -11.98
C GLU A 175 -6.02 26.17 -12.66
N VAL A 176 -4.76 26.57 -12.49
CA VAL A 176 -3.61 25.92 -13.13
C VAL A 176 -2.77 25.18 -12.09
N VAL A 177 -2.66 23.87 -12.22
CA VAL A 177 -1.70 23.05 -11.48
C VAL A 177 -0.30 23.18 -12.10
N GLN A 178 -0.18 23.15 -13.43
CA GLN A 178 1.10 23.41 -14.12
C GLN A 178 0.92 23.93 -15.56
N GLY A 179 1.46 25.12 -15.86
CA GLY A 179 1.39 25.74 -17.20
C GLY A 179 2.64 25.55 -18.07
N PHE A 180 2.46 25.60 -19.39
CA PHE A 180 3.50 25.51 -20.43
C PHE A 180 3.41 26.67 -21.45
N GLY A 181 3.22 27.89 -20.94
CA GLY A 181 3.16 29.11 -21.76
C GLY A 181 1.97 29.12 -22.72
N GLU A 182 2.19 29.49 -23.98
CA GLU A 182 1.12 29.56 -25.01
C GLU A 182 0.59 28.18 -25.45
N TYR A 183 1.20 27.07 -25.01
CA TYR A 183 1.00 25.73 -25.58
C TYR A 183 0.03 24.81 -24.81
N GLY A 184 -0.24 25.09 -23.54
CA GLY A 184 -1.11 24.26 -22.71
C GLY A 184 -0.86 24.34 -21.21
N PHE A 185 -1.73 23.70 -20.41
CA PHE A 185 -1.58 23.55 -18.96
C PHE A 185 -2.31 22.30 -18.44
N TYR A 186 -1.93 21.85 -17.23
CA TYR A 186 -2.69 20.90 -16.44
C TYR A 186 -3.59 21.65 -15.44
N GLY A 187 -4.88 21.28 -15.40
CA GLY A 187 -5.86 21.85 -14.48
C GLY A 187 -5.93 21.11 -13.13
N PRO A 188 -6.88 21.46 -12.25
CA PRO A 188 -7.03 20.84 -10.93
C PRO A 188 -7.30 19.34 -11.02
N TRP A 189 -6.93 18.62 -9.96
CA TRP A 189 -7.20 17.19 -9.83
C TRP A 189 -8.66 16.87 -10.06
N GLN A 190 -8.92 16.11 -11.12
CA GLN A 190 -10.15 15.34 -11.26
C GLN A 190 -9.92 14.04 -10.50
N LYS A 191 -10.08 14.11 -9.18
CA LYS A 191 -10.34 12.90 -8.39
C LYS A 191 -11.57 12.27 -9.00
N SER A 192 -11.47 10.99 -9.36
CA SER A 192 -12.68 10.19 -9.46
C SER A 192 -13.24 10.15 -8.04
N ASP A 193 -14.48 10.61 -7.83
CA ASP A 193 -15.14 10.52 -6.53
C ASP A 193 -15.40 9.04 -6.23
N ASN A 194 -14.43 8.40 -5.56
CA ASN A 194 -14.47 7.04 -5.01
C ASN A 194 -14.77 7.10 -3.52
#